data_AF-A0A956CI74-F1
#
_entry.id   AF-A0A956CI74-F1
#
_cell.length_a   1.000
_cell.length_b   1.000
_cell.length_c   1.000
_cell.angle_alpha   90.00
_cell.angle_beta   90.00
_cell.angle_gamma   90.00
#
_symmetry.space_group_name_H-M   'P 1'
#
loop_
_entity.id
_entity.type
_entity.pdbx_description
1 polymer ?
#
loop_
_entity_poly.entity_id
_entity_poly.type
_entity_poly.pdbx_seq_one_letter_code
_entity_poly.pdbx_strand_id
1 'polypeptide(L)'
;MARWLSSLALAGLLLLFATPAGADVAGGNAHLVDYSYSVENLAEHPELTLVAWPRSCGPDGHPLGDMDLDLNPQLEGRIHDMDYEIVRPEGSYEVGKFCGGRASLYGLDARAFPVKEHVSEEDDWTLSLKKGDKFWASDKLDSMSWIERIPFFEKNEKVRRSKYRFKAIGWVTDPSPLRKAHDVLRITKVTPTEIEVVPVKITYGFDDQPDETVMYSGTTRPEPSQPNVMSPPESPAPSAAPAASSDAVRPGPPPESGMPQPEKRGLTVLIIAGALAVLYFALRLRRRPE
;
A
#
# COMPACT_ATOMS: atom_id res chain seq x y z
N MET A 1 44.69 -41.94 -18.20
CA MET A 1 44.49 -40.66 -17.48
C MET A 1 43.06 -40.22 -17.79
N ALA A 2 42.04 -40.76 -17.13
CA ALA A 2 41.54 -40.42 -15.78
C ALA A 2 40.82 -39.06 -15.71
N ARG A 3 39.49 -39.14 -15.96
CA ARG A 3 38.37 -38.43 -15.32
C ARG A 3 38.38 -36.88 -15.31
N TRP A 4 37.45 -36.28 -16.07
CA TRP A 4 36.76 -35.06 -15.68
C TRP A 4 35.26 -35.31 -15.77
N LEU A 5 34.64 -35.43 -14.59
CA LEU A 5 33.24 -35.72 -14.35
C LEU A 5 32.74 -34.63 -13.39
N SER A 6 31.49 -34.23 -13.63
CA SER A 6 30.54 -33.72 -12.64
C SER A 6 30.56 -32.22 -12.32
N SER A 7 29.61 -31.54 -12.97
CA SER A 7 28.70 -30.52 -12.44
C SER A 7 28.41 -30.63 -10.94
N LEU A 8 28.11 -29.50 -10.28
CA LEU A 8 27.02 -29.29 -9.31
C LEU A 8 27.23 -27.86 -8.71
N ALA A 9 26.54 -26.84 -9.20
CA ALA A 9 25.24 -26.39 -8.70
C ALA A 9 25.22 -26.19 -7.18
N LEU A 10 25.85 -25.11 -6.72
CA LEU A 10 25.69 -24.60 -5.36
C LEU A 10 24.43 -23.71 -5.30
N ALA A 11 23.26 -24.35 -5.26
CA ALA A 11 22.02 -23.69 -4.88
C ALA A 11 21.99 -23.62 -3.34
N GLY A 12 22.51 -22.53 -2.80
CA GLY A 12 22.41 -22.21 -1.38
C GLY A 12 20.96 -21.93 -1.02
N LEU A 13 20.30 -22.94 -0.45
CA LEU A 13 18.98 -22.82 0.16
C LEU A 13 19.12 -22.00 1.45
N LEU A 14 19.00 -20.68 1.32
CA LEU A 14 18.79 -19.74 2.43
C LEU A 14 17.38 -20.00 2.99
N LEU A 15 17.29 -20.89 3.98
CA LEU A 15 16.11 -20.99 4.84
C LEU A 15 16.10 -19.76 5.75
N LEU A 16 15.31 -18.77 5.31
CA LEU A 16 14.82 -17.67 6.12
C LEU A 16 14.11 -18.27 7.34
N PHE A 17 14.76 -18.20 8.51
CA PHE A 17 14.04 -18.25 9.77
C PHE A 17 13.25 -16.94 9.87
N ALA A 18 12.04 -16.95 9.33
CA ALA A 18 11.03 -15.96 9.68
C ALA A 18 10.72 -16.16 11.16
N THR A 19 11.40 -15.40 12.01
CA THR A 19 10.83 -15.05 13.31
C THR A 19 9.45 -14.48 13.03
N PRO A 20 8.38 -14.98 13.65
CA PRO A 20 7.09 -14.32 13.55
C PRO A 20 7.32 -12.89 14.05
N ALA A 21 7.28 -11.93 13.13
CA ALA A 21 7.20 -10.53 13.50
C ALA A 21 6.00 -10.44 14.43
N GLY A 22 6.28 -10.08 15.68
CA GLY A 22 5.25 -9.96 16.70
C GLY A 22 4.15 -9.11 16.11
N ALA A 23 2.99 -9.72 15.90
CA ALA A 23 1.78 -9.04 16.24
C ALA A 23 1.94 -8.72 17.73
N ASP A 24 2.56 -7.58 18.03
CA ASP A 24 2.38 -6.91 19.29
C ASP A 24 0.89 -6.62 19.33
N VAL A 25 0.16 -7.62 19.81
CA VAL A 25 -1.25 -7.56 20.12
C VAL A 25 -1.32 -6.40 21.09
N ALA A 26 -1.86 -5.27 20.63
CA ALA A 26 -2.26 -4.19 21.50
C ALA A 26 -2.94 -4.85 22.70
N GLY A 27 -2.29 -4.79 23.87
CA GLY A 27 -2.77 -5.50 25.06
C GLY A 27 -4.26 -5.20 25.20
N GLY A 28 -5.09 -6.23 25.38
CA GLY A 28 -6.50 -6.34 24.94
C GLY A 28 -7.53 -5.30 25.41
N ASN A 29 -7.09 -4.11 25.77
CA ASN A 29 -7.84 -2.92 26.10
C ASN A 29 -7.45 -1.77 25.15
N ALA A 30 -7.42 -1.99 23.84
CA ALA A 30 -7.21 -0.91 22.86
C ALA A 30 -8.15 -1.05 21.67
N HIS A 31 -8.63 0.08 21.15
CA HIS A 31 -9.44 0.16 19.94
C HIS A 31 -8.85 1.10 18.89
N LEU A 32 -9.23 0.85 17.64
CA LEU A 32 -8.81 1.63 16.49
C LEU A 32 -9.59 2.95 16.44
N VAL A 33 -8.92 4.04 16.09
CA VAL A 33 -9.56 5.34 15.83
C VAL A 33 -9.83 5.48 14.33
N ASP A 34 -11.09 5.77 13.98
CA ASP A 34 -11.47 6.10 12.60
C ASP A 34 -10.82 7.42 12.20
N TYR A 35 -9.70 7.35 11.48
CA TYR A 35 -8.94 8.53 11.11
C TYR A 35 -9.13 8.90 9.63
N SER A 36 -9.57 10.14 9.40
CA SER A 36 -9.90 10.65 8.06
C SER A 36 -9.37 12.07 7.83
N TYR A 37 -9.44 12.54 6.58
CA TYR A 37 -9.10 13.91 6.21
C TYR A 37 -9.96 14.47 5.09
N SER A 38 -9.94 15.79 4.94
CA SER A 38 -10.50 16.53 3.80
C SER A 38 -9.60 17.72 3.43
N VAL A 39 -9.82 18.32 2.26
CA VAL A 39 -9.09 19.52 1.81
C VAL A 39 -10.10 20.62 1.47
N GLU A 40 -10.30 21.57 2.39
CA GLU A 40 -11.49 22.44 2.38
C GLU A 40 -11.50 23.49 1.25
N ASN A 41 -10.35 23.83 0.68
CA ASN A 41 -10.25 24.82 -0.39
C ASN A 41 -9.85 24.21 -1.75
N LEU A 42 -10.00 22.90 -1.93
CA LEU A 42 -9.61 22.25 -3.18
C LEU A 42 -10.40 22.77 -4.40
N ALA A 43 -11.65 23.21 -4.20
CA ALA A 43 -12.45 23.83 -5.27
C ALA A 43 -11.84 25.14 -5.83
N GLU A 44 -10.97 25.81 -5.06
CA GLU A 44 -10.25 27.02 -5.49
C GLU A 44 -9.06 26.69 -6.41
N HIS A 45 -8.73 25.41 -6.57
CA HIS A 45 -7.60 24.91 -7.37
C HIS A 45 -8.06 23.96 -8.49
N PRO A 46 -8.93 24.41 -9.44
CA PRO A 46 -9.45 23.55 -10.51
C PRO A 46 -8.38 23.10 -11.51
N GLU A 47 -7.19 23.69 -11.48
CA GLU A 47 -6.02 23.26 -12.24
C GLU A 47 -5.35 22.00 -11.68
N LEU A 48 -5.74 21.57 -10.47
CA LEU A 48 -5.17 20.42 -9.78
C LEU A 48 -6.10 19.21 -9.79
N THR A 49 -5.55 18.07 -10.22
CA THR A 49 -6.03 16.76 -9.76
C THR A 49 -5.21 16.40 -8.53
N LEU A 50 -5.83 16.46 -7.35
CA LEU A 50 -5.16 16.15 -6.09
C LEU A 50 -5.24 14.65 -5.80
N VAL A 51 -4.08 14.05 -5.52
CA VAL A 51 -3.93 12.60 -5.35
C VAL A 51 -3.21 12.29 -4.04
N ALA A 52 -3.68 11.31 -3.28
CA ALA A 52 -2.96 10.73 -2.16
C ALA A 52 -2.29 9.42 -2.57
N TRP A 53 -1.01 9.28 -2.27
CA TRP A 53 -0.19 8.11 -2.65
C TRP A 53 1.04 7.97 -1.72
N PRO A 54 1.57 6.74 -1.48
CA PRO A 54 1.00 5.45 -1.85
C PRO A 54 -0.05 4.95 -0.84
N ARG A 55 -1.07 4.25 -1.33
CA ARG A 55 -2.08 3.56 -0.51
C ARG A 55 -1.47 2.39 0.25
N SER A 56 -0.73 1.52 -0.43
CA SER A 56 -0.01 0.39 0.20
C SER A 56 1.50 0.65 0.28
N CYS A 57 2.16 0.00 1.24
CA CYS A 57 3.60 -0.13 1.26
C CYS A 57 4.00 -1.39 2.02
N GLY A 58 5.21 -1.90 1.77
CA GLY A 58 5.73 -3.00 2.58
C GLY A 58 6.33 -2.57 3.91
N PRO A 59 6.97 -3.50 4.63
CA PRO A 59 7.52 -3.26 5.96
C PRO A 59 8.67 -2.24 5.96
N ASP A 60 9.46 -2.19 4.89
CA ASP A 60 10.49 -1.18 4.65
C ASP A 60 9.90 0.16 4.15
N GLY A 61 8.57 0.21 4.01
CA GLY A 61 7.70 1.24 3.46
C GLY A 61 7.98 1.64 2.02
N HIS A 62 8.72 0.84 1.26
CA HIS A 62 8.72 0.98 -0.19
C HIS A 62 7.29 0.73 -0.68
N PRO A 63 6.76 1.45 -1.70
CA PRO A 63 5.39 1.25 -2.19
C PRO A 63 5.06 -0.21 -2.56
N LEU A 64 6.09 -0.98 -2.94
CA LEU A 64 5.99 -2.41 -3.24
C LEU A 64 6.38 -3.33 -2.08
N GLY A 65 7.06 -2.81 -1.06
CA GLY A 65 7.71 -3.63 -0.06
C GLY A 65 8.82 -4.52 -0.59
N ASP A 66 9.02 -5.65 0.10
CA ASP A 66 9.91 -6.75 -0.28
C ASP A 66 9.34 -7.65 -1.41
N MET A 67 8.34 -7.18 -2.16
CA MET A 67 7.75 -7.99 -3.24
C MET A 67 8.78 -8.17 -4.36
N ASP A 68 9.31 -9.38 -4.45
CA ASP A 68 10.08 -9.84 -5.61
C ASP A 68 9.11 -10.17 -6.76
N LEU A 69 8.96 -9.22 -7.66
CA LEU A 69 8.04 -9.30 -8.80
C LEU A 69 8.54 -10.28 -9.87
N ASP A 70 9.83 -10.62 -9.87
CA ASP A 70 10.40 -11.63 -10.77
C ASP A 70 10.02 -13.06 -10.33
N LEU A 71 9.72 -13.26 -9.04
CA LEU A 71 9.34 -14.57 -8.49
C LEU A 71 7.84 -14.87 -8.60
N ASN A 72 6.98 -13.87 -8.86
CA ASN A 72 5.55 -14.09 -9.02
C ASN A 72 4.88 -13.09 -9.98
N PRO A 73 5.02 -13.28 -11.30
CA PRO A 73 4.38 -12.41 -12.31
C PRO A 73 2.85 -12.44 -12.25
N GLN A 74 2.23 -13.40 -11.54
CA GLN A 74 0.78 -13.37 -11.29
C GLN A 74 0.38 -12.32 -10.23
N LEU A 75 1.30 -11.88 -9.38
CA LEU A 75 1.09 -10.74 -8.48
C LEU A 75 1.22 -9.41 -9.21
N GLU A 76 1.95 -9.35 -10.31
CA GLU A 76 2.03 -8.14 -11.15
C GLU A 76 0.65 -7.66 -11.62
N GLY A 77 -0.28 -8.59 -11.87
CA GLY A 77 -1.69 -8.29 -12.18
C GLY A 77 -2.64 -8.27 -10.98
N ARG A 78 -2.16 -8.42 -9.74
CA ARG A 78 -3.00 -8.38 -8.51
C ARG A 78 -2.56 -7.33 -7.50
N ILE A 79 -1.37 -6.74 -7.66
CA ILE A 79 -0.88 -5.63 -6.85
C ILE A 79 -1.58 -4.37 -7.37
N HIS A 80 -2.79 -4.17 -6.86
CA HIS A 80 -3.63 -2.97 -6.85
C HIS A 80 -3.69 -2.15 -8.13
N ASP A 81 -4.78 -2.34 -8.90
CA ASP A 81 -5.08 -1.47 -10.04
C ASP A 81 -5.13 0.02 -9.63
N MET A 82 -5.56 0.31 -8.39
CA MET A 82 -5.49 1.64 -7.78
C MET A 82 -4.71 1.65 -6.46
N ASP A 83 -3.44 2.05 -6.52
CA ASP A 83 -2.55 2.31 -5.37
C ASP A 83 -2.60 3.78 -4.91
N TYR A 84 -3.56 4.55 -5.39
CA TYR A 84 -3.75 5.98 -5.12
C TYR A 84 -5.22 6.29 -4.81
N GLU A 85 -5.47 7.49 -4.28
CA GLU A 85 -6.81 8.00 -4.06
C GLU A 85 -6.96 9.42 -4.63
N ILE A 86 -8.03 9.68 -5.39
CA ILE A 86 -8.36 11.02 -5.88
C ILE A 86 -9.10 11.81 -4.79
N VAL A 87 -8.52 12.93 -4.40
CA VAL A 87 -9.09 13.87 -3.43
C VAL A 87 -10.00 14.86 -4.17
N ARG A 88 -11.21 15.07 -3.66
CA ARG A 88 -12.27 15.92 -4.22
C ARG A 88 -12.71 16.97 -3.18
N PRO A 89 -13.24 18.12 -3.60
CA PRO A 89 -13.57 19.22 -2.68
C PRO A 89 -14.53 18.87 -1.54
N GLU A 90 -15.48 17.96 -1.78
CA GLU A 90 -16.49 17.57 -0.78
C GLU A 90 -16.21 16.18 -0.18
N GLY A 91 -15.04 15.60 -0.45
CA GLY A 91 -14.71 14.25 -0.01
C GLY A 91 -14.17 14.19 1.42
N SER A 92 -14.48 13.10 2.10
CA SER A 92 -13.80 12.66 3.33
C SER A 92 -13.09 11.35 3.04
N TYR A 93 -11.83 11.27 3.41
CA TYR A 93 -10.91 10.22 2.97
C TYR A 93 -10.27 9.54 4.18
N GLU A 94 -10.33 8.22 4.24
CA GLU A 94 -9.76 7.45 5.35
C GLU A 94 -8.25 7.35 5.22
N VAL A 95 -7.53 7.80 6.26
CA VAL A 95 -6.06 7.73 6.27
C VAL A 95 -5.56 6.30 6.56
N GLY A 96 -6.33 5.49 7.28
CA GLY A 96 -5.95 4.13 7.66
C GLY A 96 -5.67 3.21 6.47
N LYS A 97 -6.14 3.58 5.27
CA LYS A 97 -5.90 2.88 4.01
C LYS A 97 -4.52 3.16 3.41
N PHE A 98 -3.77 4.12 3.95
CA PHE A 98 -2.50 4.57 3.41
C PHE A 98 -1.29 4.04 4.16
N CYS A 99 -0.14 4.05 3.48
CA CYS A 99 1.15 3.80 4.11
C CYS A 99 1.44 4.87 5.19
N GLY A 100 1.28 4.50 6.46
CA GLY A 100 1.45 5.37 7.61
C GLY A 100 2.79 6.12 7.56
N GLY A 101 2.73 7.46 7.64
CA GLY A 101 3.91 8.32 7.64
C GLY A 101 4.62 8.51 6.28
N ARG A 102 4.24 7.78 5.22
CA ARG A 102 4.85 7.92 3.88
C ARG A 102 3.91 8.50 2.84
N ALA A 103 2.62 8.20 2.98
CA ALA A 103 1.62 8.78 2.11
C ALA A 103 1.68 10.31 2.16
N SER A 104 1.61 10.88 0.96
CA SER A 104 1.72 12.31 0.70
C SER A 104 0.60 12.72 -0.23
N LEU A 105 0.31 14.03 -0.26
CA LEU A 105 -0.56 14.63 -1.26
C LEU A 105 0.27 15.13 -2.45
N TYR A 106 -0.24 14.91 -3.65
CA TYR A 106 0.38 15.27 -4.91
C TYR A 106 -0.62 16.04 -5.78
N GLY A 107 -0.20 17.19 -6.29
CA GLY A 107 -0.96 17.96 -7.26
C GLY A 107 -0.53 17.62 -8.68
N LEU A 108 -1.42 17.03 -9.47
CA LEU A 108 -1.23 16.79 -10.89
C LEU A 108 -1.94 17.87 -11.71
N ASP A 109 -1.50 18.10 -12.95
CA ASP A 109 -2.22 18.98 -13.87
C ASP A 109 -3.57 18.33 -14.26
N ALA A 110 -4.68 19.00 -13.92
CA ALA A 110 -6.02 18.44 -14.11
C ALA A 110 -6.38 18.18 -15.57
N ARG A 111 -5.79 18.93 -16.52
CA ARG A 111 -6.00 18.69 -17.96
C ARG A 111 -5.23 17.46 -18.43
N ALA A 112 -4.02 17.27 -17.91
CA ALA A 112 -3.19 16.12 -18.23
C ALA A 112 -3.65 14.84 -17.52
N PHE A 113 -4.31 14.94 -16.37
CA PHE A 113 -4.82 13.85 -15.53
C PHE A 113 -6.28 14.08 -15.17
N PRO A 114 -7.21 14.02 -16.15
CA PRO A 114 -8.61 14.21 -15.87
C PRO A 114 -9.13 13.11 -14.94
N VAL A 115 -10.00 13.50 -14.02
CA VAL A 115 -10.68 12.60 -13.10
C VAL A 115 -12.01 12.19 -13.71
N LYS A 116 -12.34 10.89 -13.62
CA LYS A 116 -13.63 10.35 -14.03
C LYS A 116 -14.27 9.62 -12.86
N GLU A 117 -15.59 9.61 -12.85
CA GLU A 117 -16.36 8.73 -11.99
C GLU A 117 -16.44 7.36 -12.67
N HIS A 118 -16.11 6.32 -11.91
CA HIS A 118 -16.24 4.92 -12.29
C HIS A 118 -17.22 4.25 -11.34
N VAL A 119 -17.75 3.11 -11.76
CA VAL A 119 -18.62 2.26 -10.96
C VAL A 119 -17.99 0.89 -10.89
N SER A 120 -17.82 0.34 -9.69
CA SER A 120 -17.25 -0.98 -9.51
C SER A 120 -18.17 -2.04 -10.13
N GLU A 121 -17.66 -2.83 -11.06
CA GLU A 121 -18.46 -3.88 -11.72
C GLU A 121 -18.57 -5.17 -10.88
N GLU A 122 -17.67 -5.31 -9.91
CA GLU A 122 -17.57 -6.41 -8.96
C GLU A 122 -17.20 -5.94 -7.56
N ASP A 123 -17.21 -6.87 -6.59
CA ASP A 123 -16.72 -6.62 -5.25
C ASP A 123 -15.19 -6.61 -5.27
N ASP A 124 -14.58 -5.45 -5.02
CA ASP A 124 -13.14 -5.29 -4.89
C ASP A 124 -12.79 -5.03 -3.43
N TRP A 125 -12.46 -6.11 -2.71
CA TRP A 125 -12.07 -6.04 -1.32
C TRP A 125 -10.77 -5.24 -1.10
N THR A 126 -9.90 -5.15 -2.12
CA THR A 126 -8.62 -4.43 -2.01
C THR A 126 -8.82 -2.92 -1.99
N LEU A 127 -9.82 -2.44 -2.75
CA LEU A 127 -10.22 -1.04 -2.74
C LEU A 127 -11.32 -0.75 -1.70
N SER A 128 -11.83 -1.78 -1.04
CA SER A 128 -13.00 -1.72 -0.16
C SER A 128 -14.25 -1.24 -0.89
N LEU A 129 -14.40 -1.62 -2.16
CA LEU A 129 -15.54 -1.30 -3.01
C LEU A 129 -16.48 -2.50 -3.13
N LYS A 130 -17.77 -2.24 -3.05
CA LYS A 130 -18.83 -3.18 -3.44
C LYS A 130 -19.23 -2.95 -4.88
N LYS A 131 -19.75 -4.00 -5.52
CA LYS A 131 -20.36 -3.87 -6.85
C LYS A 131 -21.41 -2.75 -6.84
N GLY A 132 -21.26 -1.80 -7.76
CA GLY A 132 -22.12 -0.62 -7.87
C GLY A 132 -21.61 0.61 -7.12
N ASP A 133 -20.57 0.49 -6.29
CA ASP A 133 -19.96 1.63 -5.62
C ASP A 133 -19.29 2.55 -6.64
N LYS A 134 -19.43 3.85 -6.40
CA LYS A 134 -18.76 4.88 -7.19
C LYS A 134 -17.37 5.14 -6.65
N PHE A 135 -16.40 5.26 -7.54
CA PHE A 135 -15.05 5.68 -7.21
C PHE A 135 -14.52 6.65 -8.26
N TRP A 136 -13.46 7.37 -7.92
CA TRP A 136 -12.84 8.37 -8.80
C TRP A 136 -11.43 7.96 -9.13
N ALA A 137 -11.14 7.93 -10.42
CA ALA A 137 -9.85 7.50 -10.94
C ALA A 137 -9.43 8.40 -12.12
N SER A 138 -8.19 8.22 -12.55
CA SER A 138 -7.68 8.83 -13.77
C SER A 138 -7.17 7.73 -14.69
N ASP A 139 -7.84 7.52 -15.84
CA ASP A 139 -7.44 6.52 -16.85
C ASP A 139 -5.93 6.59 -17.18
N LYS A 140 -5.33 7.79 -17.10
CA LYS A 140 -3.91 7.97 -17.37
C LYS A 140 -3.03 7.40 -16.27
N LEU A 141 -3.39 7.58 -14.99
CA LEU A 141 -2.69 6.91 -13.89
C LEU A 141 -2.90 5.40 -13.96
N ASP A 142 -4.12 4.97 -14.26
CA ASP A 142 -4.48 3.54 -14.36
C ASP A 142 -3.76 2.85 -15.52
N SER A 143 -3.49 3.57 -16.61
CA SER A 143 -2.70 3.06 -17.73
C SER A 143 -1.20 2.92 -17.44
N MET A 144 -0.69 3.53 -16.35
CA MET A 144 0.71 3.36 -15.94
C MET A 144 0.84 2.06 -15.17
N SER A 145 1.80 1.24 -15.55
CA SER A 145 2.23 0.12 -14.71
C SER A 145 2.79 0.64 -13.38
N TRP A 146 2.83 -0.21 -12.35
CA TRP A 146 3.42 0.17 -11.06
C TRP A 146 4.91 0.57 -11.20
N ILE A 147 5.66 -0.07 -12.12
CA ILE A 147 7.07 0.23 -12.42
C ILE A 147 7.24 1.67 -12.89
N GLU A 148 6.26 2.17 -13.64
CA GLU A 148 6.26 3.53 -14.16
C GLU A 148 5.69 4.53 -13.14
N ARG A 149 4.68 4.11 -12.37
CA ARG A 149 3.94 4.96 -11.43
C ARG A 149 4.78 5.39 -10.23
N ILE A 150 5.62 4.51 -9.69
CA ILE A 150 6.53 4.83 -8.57
C ILE A 150 7.50 5.96 -8.94
N PRO A 151 8.35 5.84 -9.98
CA PRO A 151 9.25 6.93 -10.37
C PRO A 151 8.48 8.15 -10.88
N PHE A 152 7.24 8.00 -11.38
CA PHE A 152 6.37 9.13 -11.69
C PHE A 152 6.09 9.97 -10.43
N PHE A 153 5.64 9.39 -9.32
CA PHE A 153 5.39 10.16 -8.09
C PHE A 153 6.68 10.58 -7.34
N GLU A 154 7.76 9.80 -7.45
CA GLU A 154 8.99 10.08 -6.71
C GLU A 154 9.93 11.09 -7.39
N LYS A 155 10.01 11.06 -8.73
CA LYS A 155 11.08 11.73 -9.49
C LYS A 155 10.59 12.67 -10.58
N ASN A 156 9.31 12.64 -10.95
CA ASN A 156 8.82 13.49 -12.03
C ASN A 156 8.62 14.94 -11.57
N GLU A 157 9.35 15.87 -12.17
CA GLU A 157 9.30 17.30 -11.87
C GLU A 157 7.94 17.95 -12.18
N LYS A 158 7.10 17.30 -13.00
CA LYS A 158 5.73 17.77 -13.30
C LYS A 158 4.73 17.43 -12.21
N VAL A 159 5.11 16.57 -11.26
CA VAL A 159 4.27 16.20 -10.12
C VAL A 159 4.58 17.17 -8.99
N ARG A 160 3.57 17.93 -8.54
CA ARG A 160 3.73 18.88 -7.45
C ARG A 160 3.60 18.12 -6.13
N ARG A 161 4.69 17.91 -5.41
CA ARG A 161 4.67 17.12 -4.18
C ARG A 161 4.40 17.98 -2.95
N SER A 162 3.53 17.53 -2.06
CA SER A 162 3.39 18.10 -0.73
C SER A 162 4.44 17.56 0.24
N LYS A 163 4.91 18.43 1.13
CA LYS A 163 5.69 18.05 2.31
C LYS A 163 4.82 17.52 3.45
N TYR A 164 3.50 17.71 3.39
CA TYR A 164 2.57 17.14 4.36
C TYR A 164 2.67 15.61 4.33
N ARG A 165 2.67 15.02 5.53
CA ARG A 165 2.66 13.58 5.75
C ARG A 165 1.56 13.27 6.75
N PHE A 166 0.74 12.28 6.41
CA PHE A 166 -0.32 11.85 7.30
C PHE A 166 0.28 11.22 8.57
N LYS A 167 -0.15 11.73 9.72
CA LYS A 167 0.16 11.17 11.03
C LYS A 167 -1.11 10.53 11.57
N ALA A 168 -1.34 9.25 11.32
CA ALA A 168 -2.57 8.61 11.76
C ALA A 168 -2.64 8.52 13.29
N ILE A 169 -3.84 8.73 13.84
CA ILE A 169 -4.15 8.22 15.18
C ILE A 169 -4.53 6.76 14.95
N GLY A 170 -3.62 5.84 15.24
CA GLY A 170 -3.85 4.42 14.99
C GLY A 170 -4.75 3.81 16.05
N TRP A 171 -4.26 3.76 17.28
CA TRP A 171 -4.91 3.06 18.38
C TRP A 171 -4.96 3.94 19.62
N VAL A 172 -6.02 3.79 20.41
CA VAL A 172 -6.13 4.35 21.76
C VAL A 172 -6.52 3.25 22.73
N THR A 173 -6.35 3.49 24.02
CA THR A 173 -6.76 2.54 25.06
C THR A 173 -8.28 2.53 25.19
N ASP A 174 -8.88 1.40 25.58
CA ASP A 174 -10.34 1.23 25.75
C ASP A 174 -11.00 2.29 26.67
N PRO A 175 -10.33 2.79 27.74
CA PRO A 175 -10.91 3.89 28.53
C PRO A 175 -10.96 5.24 27.80
N SER A 176 -10.34 5.35 26.62
CA SER A 176 -10.42 6.54 25.79
C SER A 176 -11.79 6.62 25.13
N PRO A 177 -12.53 7.73 25.28
CA PRO A 177 -13.79 7.89 24.57
C PRO A 177 -13.61 8.24 23.09
N LEU A 178 -12.35 8.39 22.61
CA LEU A 178 -12.07 8.82 21.24
C LEU A 178 -12.38 7.70 20.25
N ARG A 179 -13.32 7.94 19.34
CA ARG A 179 -13.71 7.01 18.28
C ARG A 179 -13.21 7.40 16.91
N LYS A 180 -13.23 8.69 16.60
CA LYS A 180 -12.86 9.21 15.26
C LYS A 180 -12.04 10.49 15.37
N ALA A 181 -11.21 10.73 14.36
CA ALA A 181 -10.52 11.99 14.18
C ALA A 181 -10.50 12.38 12.69
N HIS A 182 -10.78 13.64 12.40
CA HIS A 182 -10.87 14.16 11.03
C HIS A 182 -10.01 15.41 10.86
N ASP A 183 -8.88 15.29 10.15
CA ASP A 183 -8.01 16.42 9.82
C ASP A 183 -8.58 17.19 8.62
N VAL A 184 -8.82 18.48 8.78
CA VAL A 184 -9.13 19.38 7.66
C VAL A 184 -7.84 20.08 7.24
N LEU A 185 -7.49 19.92 5.98
CA LEU A 185 -6.29 20.46 5.36
C LEU A 185 -6.65 21.62 4.44
N ARG A 186 -5.67 22.47 4.16
CA ARG A 186 -5.78 23.58 3.22
C ARG A 186 -4.54 23.67 2.34
N ILE A 187 -4.74 23.93 1.05
CA ILE A 187 -3.67 24.28 0.12
C ILE A 187 -3.36 25.76 0.32
N THR A 188 -2.15 26.10 0.75
CA THR A 188 -1.73 27.49 1.00
C THR A 188 -0.86 28.05 -0.12
N LYS A 189 -0.27 27.18 -0.94
CA LYS A 189 0.61 27.57 -2.04
C LYS A 189 0.62 26.51 -3.12
N VAL A 190 0.61 26.96 -4.37
CA VAL A 190 0.82 26.12 -5.55
C VAL A 190 1.95 26.73 -6.37
N THR A 191 2.96 25.93 -6.69
CA THR A 191 4.08 26.32 -7.57
C THR A 191 4.18 25.32 -8.73
N PRO A 192 5.06 25.55 -9.72
CA PRO A 192 5.27 24.56 -10.78
C PRO A 192 5.71 23.17 -10.29
N THR A 193 6.38 23.07 -9.13
CA THR A 193 7.02 21.84 -8.64
C THR A 193 6.53 21.39 -7.25
N GLU A 194 5.75 22.20 -6.56
CA GLU A 194 5.33 21.96 -5.16
C GLU A 194 3.89 22.42 -4.94
N ILE A 195 3.17 21.67 -4.10
CA ILE A 195 1.98 22.18 -3.40
C ILE A 195 2.30 22.25 -1.91
N GLU A 196 1.92 23.34 -1.26
CA GLU A 196 1.98 23.46 0.19
C GLU A 196 0.61 23.14 0.75
N VAL A 197 0.54 22.08 1.56
CA VAL A 197 -0.67 21.67 2.26
C VAL A 197 -0.40 21.72 3.75
N VAL A 198 -1.27 22.38 4.50
CA VAL A 198 -1.15 22.50 5.95
C VAL A 198 -2.46 22.05 6.62
N PRO A 199 -2.39 21.43 7.80
CA PRO A 199 -3.58 21.19 8.59
C PRO A 199 -4.09 22.52 9.17
N VAL A 200 -5.40 22.72 9.18
CA VAL A 200 -6.03 23.96 9.69
C VAL A 200 -6.88 23.72 10.93
N LYS A 201 -7.59 22.58 10.98
CA LYS A 201 -8.38 22.15 12.15
C LYS A 201 -8.49 20.64 12.16
N ILE A 202 -8.73 20.08 13.34
CA ILE A 202 -9.09 18.68 13.52
C ILE A 202 -10.43 18.60 14.23
N THR A 203 -11.27 17.64 13.84
CA THR A 203 -12.49 17.31 14.57
C THR A 203 -12.35 15.93 15.20
N TYR A 204 -12.40 15.89 16.53
CA TYR A 204 -12.43 14.68 17.33
C TYR A 204 -13.89 14.28 17.58
N GLY A 205 -14.20 13.00 17.43
CA GLY A 205 -15.50 12.46 17.81
C GLY A 205 -15.39 11.41 18.88
N PHE A 206 -16.31 11.48 19.83
CA PHE A 206 -16.34 10.67 21.03
C PHE A 206 -17.63 9.84 21.09
N ASP A 207 -17.64 8.76 21.87
CA ASP A 207 -18.83 7.89 21.98
C ASP A 207 -20.02 8.58 22.66
N ASP A 208 -19.77 9.29 23.77
CA ASP A 208 -20.83 9.83 24.63
C ASP A 208 -20.85 11.38 24.69
N GLN A 209 -20.14 12.05 23.77
CA GLN A 209 -19.98 13.51 23.81
C GLN A 209 -20.09 14.13 22.42
N PRO A 210 -20.45 15.42 22.34
CA PRO A 210 -20.37 16.17 21.09
C PRO A 210 -18.96 16.14 20.49
N ASP A 211 -18.88 16.19 19.16
CA ASP A 211 -17.62 16.34 18.45
C ASP A 211 -16.91 17.64 18.89
N GLU A 212 -15.59 17.57 19.06
CA GLU A 212 -14.73 18.70 19.42
C GLU A 212 -13.90 19.12 18.20
N THR A 213 -14.01 20.38 17.77
CA THR A 213 -13.16 20.93 16.72
C THR A 213 -12.09 21.85 17.31
N VAL A 214 -10.83 21.54 17.05
CA VAL A 214 -9.68 22.33 17.53
C VAL A 214 -8.87 22.86 16.35
N MET A 215 -8.51 24.14 16.41
CA MET A 215 -7.68 24.78 15.37
C MET A 215 -6.21 24.41 15.54
N TYR A 216 -5.51 24.16 14.43
CA TYR A 216 -4.06 24.03 14.44
C TYR A 216 -3.42 25.40 14.65
N SER A 217 -2.48 25.49 15.60
CA SER A 217 -1.62 26.67 15.80
C SER A 217 -0.26 26.55 15.08
N GLY A 218 -0.03 25.43 14.39
CA GLY A 218 1.21 25.10 13.69
C GLY A 218 1.10 23.73 13.01
N THR A 219 2.20 22.99 12.96
CA THR A 219 2.24 21.64 12.35
C THR A 219 2.01 20.49 13.33
N THR A 220 1.96 20.80 14.63
CA THR A 220 1.67 19.84 15.69
C THR A 220 0.16 19.70 15.84
N ARG A 221 -0.32 18.45 15.86
CA ARG A 221 -1.72 18.16 16.12
C ARG A 221 -2.08 18.61 17.54
N PRO A 222 -3.11 19.46 17.71
CA PRO A 222 -3.58 19.81 19.05
C PRO A 222 -4.22 18.59 19.71
N GLU A 223 -3.99 18.36 20.99
CA GLU A 223 -4.67 17.29 21.72
C GLU A 223 -6.17 17.58 21.89
N PRO A 224 -7.03 16.56 21.95
CA PRO A 224 -8.42 16.76 22.37
C PRO A 224 -8.47 17.27 23.82
N SER A 225 -9.51 18.04 24.17
CA SER A 225 -9.73 18.57 25.52
C SER A 225 -9.83 17.51 26.61
N GLN A 226 -10.17 16.26 26.25
CA GLN A 226 -10.15 15.12 27.15
C GLN A 226 -8.91 14.25 26.89
N PRO A 227 -7.90 14.34 27.77
CA PRO A 227 -6.66 13.60 27.59
C PRO A 227 -6.88 12.14 27.99
N ASN A 228 -7.01 11.26 27.01
CA ASN A 228 -6.74 9.82 27.17
C ASN A 228 -6.08 9.21 25.93
N VAL A 229 -5.54 10.05 25.04
CA VAL A 229 -4.70 9.58 23.94
C VAL A 229 -3.30 9.35 24.52
N MET A 230 -2.95 8.12 24.90
CA MET A 230 -1.55 7.79 25.08
C MET A 230 -0.85 8.05 23.75
N SER A 231 0.23 8.85 23.75
CA SER A 231 1.21 8.82 22.67
C SER A 231 1.59 7.37 22.40
N PRO A 232 1.82 6.97 21.13
CA PRO A 232 2.35 5.64 20.84
C PRO A 232 3.53 5.37 21.78
N PRO A 233 3.64 4.18 22.40
CA PRO A 233 4.83 3.87 23.18
C PRO A 233 6.03 4.19 22.32
N GLU A 234 6.86 5.12 22.79
CA GLU A 234 8.07 5.54 22.10
C GLU A 234 8.83 4.25 21.81
N SER A 235 8.94 3.90 20.51
CA SER A 235 9.53 2.63 20.08
C SER A 235 10.80 2.44 20.91
N PRO A 236 10.92 1.36 21.71
CA PRO A 236 12.05 1.22 22.60
C PRO A 236 13.30 1.37 21.75
N ALA A 237 14.17 2.31 22.15
CA ALA A 237 15.45 2.51 21.49
C ALA A 237 16.07 1.13 21.27
N PRO A 238 16.58 0.81 20.06
CA PRO A 238 17.02 -0.52 19.71
C PRO A 238 17.92 -1.04 20.84
N SER A 239 17.39 -1.99 21.62
CA SER A 239 18.11 -2.58 22.73
C SER A 239 19.36 -3.17 22.14
N ALA A 240 20.53 -2.65 22.54
CA ALA A 240 21.82 -3.12 22.07
C ALA A 240 21.83 -4.65 22.18
N ALA A 241 21.85 -5.32 21.03
CA ALA A 241 21.86 -6.77 20.99
C ALA A 241 23.08 -7.25 21.81
N PRO A 242 22.92 -8.19 22.75
CA PRO A 242 24.06 -8.78 23.43
C PRO A 242 24.95 -9.44 22.37
N ALA A 243 26.24 -9.12 22.41
CA ALA A 243 27.24 -9.73 21.54
C ALA A 243 27.17 -11.26 21.69
N ALA A 244 26.72 -11.94 20.63
CA ALA A 244 26.64 -13.40 20.61
C ALA A 244 28.06 -13.97 20.71
N SER A 245 28.36 -14.60 21.85
CA SER A 245 29.54 -15.44 22.03
C SER A 245 29.32 -16.71 21.22
N SER A 246 30.24 -16.95 20.28
CA SER A 246 30.24 -18.11 19.40
C SER A 246 30.99 -19.27 20.07
N ASP A 247 30.28 -20.08 20.85
CA ASP A 247 30.70 -21.44 21.19
C ASP A 247 29.71 -22.43 20.57
N ALA A 248 30.00 -22.84 19.33
CA ALA A 248 29.19 -23.79 18.59
C ALA A 248 29.58 -25.23 18.93
N VAL A 249 28.70 -25.91 19.68
CA VAL A 249 28.69 -27.38 19.82
C VAL A 249 28.24 -28.00 18.50
N ARG A 250 29.07 -28.89 17.93
CA ARG A 250 28.74 -29.66 16.72
C ARG A 250 27.62 -30.69 17.01
N PRO A 251 26.49 -30.68 16.29
CA PRO A 251 25.52 -31.76 16.35
C PRO A 251 25.99 -32.95 15.51
N GLY A 252 25.73 -34.17 15.99
CA GLY A 252 25.96 -35.41 15.25
C GLY A 252 25.02 -35.59 14.05
N PRO A 253 25.34 -36.53 13.15
CA PRO A 253 24.56 -36.76 11.93
C PRO A 253 23.15 -37.30 12.27
N PRO A 254 22.09 -36.84 11.57
CA PRO A 254 20.75 -37.40 11.71
C PRO A 254 20.63 -38.74 10.96
N PRO A 255 19.72 -39.63 11.39
CA PRO A 255 19.46 -40.90 10.73
C PRO A 255 18.72 -40.72 9.39
N GLU A 256 19.09 -41.55 8.41
CA GLU A 256 18.44 -41.63 7.09
C GLU A 256 16.96 -42.02 7.22
N SER A 257 16.08 -41.11 6.82
CA SER A 257 14.66 -41.36 6.63
C SER A 257 14.35 -41.33 5.13
N GLY A 258 14.08 -42.49 4.55
CA GLY A 258 13.65 -42.62 3.16
C GLY A 258 12.27 -41.99 2.94
N MET A 259 12.18 -41.10 1.95
CA MET A 259 10.91 -40.58 1.44
C MET A 259 10.60 -41.13 0.03
N PRO A 260 9.31 -41.39 -0.27
CA PRO A 260 8.85 -41.97 -1.54
C PRO A 260 8.79 -40.94 -2.67
N GLN A 261 9.06 -41.39 -3.90
CA GLN A 261 9.02 -40.56 -5.10
C GLN A 261 7.59 -40.21 -5.55
N PRO A 262 7.35 -38.97 -6.02
CA PRO A 262 6.06 -38.59 -6.61
C PRO A 262 5.92 -39.06 -8.06
N GLU A 263 4.77 -39.66 -8.37
CA GLU A 263 4.38 -40.14 -9.70
C GLU A 263 4.13 -38.99 -10.69
N LYS A 264 4.69 -39.14 -11.89
CA LYS A 264 4.48 -38.26 -13.05
C LYS A 264 3.13 -38.55 -13.71
N ARG A 265 2.09 -37.81 -13.34
CA ARG A 265 0.83 -37.74 -14.12
C ARG A 265 0.41 -36.28 -14.28
N GLY A 266 0.89 -35.63 -15.34
CA GLY A 266 0.49 -34.24 -15.61
C GLY A 266 0.97 -33.62 -16.92
N LEU A 267 1.68 -34.35 -17.79
CA LEU A 267 2.29 -33.76 -18.99
C LEU A 267 1.44 -33.87 -20.28
N THR A 268 0.35 -34.64 -20.26
CA THR A 268 -0.39 -34.97 -21.50
C THR A 268 -1.47 -33.95 -21.89
N VAL A 269 -1.96 -33.13 -20.94
CA VAL A 269 -3.11 -32.24 -21.18
C VAL A 269 -2.71 -30.94 -21.91
N LEU A 270 -1.48 -30.45 -21.71
CA LEU A 270 -1.03 -29.18 -22.29
C LEU A 270 -0.77 -29.24 -23.82
N ILE A 271 -0.48 -30.41 -24.37
CA ILE A 271 -0.18 -30.54 -25.82
C ILE A 271 -1.45 -30.42 -26.67
N ILE A 272 -2.61 -30.85 -26.16
CA ILE A 272 -3.87 -30.86 -26.91
C ILE A 272 -4.45 -29.45 -27.07
N ALA A 273 -4.31 -28.59 -26.05
CA ALA A 273 -4.81 -27.21 -26.10
C ALA A 273 -4.04 -26.35 -27.13
N GLY A 274 -2.73 -26.53 -27.24
CA GLY A 274 -1.90 -25.81 -28.22
C GLY A 274 -2.26 -26.17 -29.68
N ALA A 275 -2.53 -27.44 -29.96
CA ALA A 275 -2.88 -27.89 -31.32
C ALA A 275 -4.23 -27.33 -31.80
N LEU A 276 -5.21 -27.18 -30.90
CA LEU A 276 -6.52 -26.64 -31.23
C LEU A 276 -6.50 -25.13 -31.53
N ALA A 277 -5.64 -24.36 -30.84
CA ALA A 277 -5.48 -22.93 -31.08
C ALA A 277 -4.88 -22.63 -32.46
N VAL A 278 -3.88 -23.41 -32.89
CA VAL A 278 -3.26 -23.27 -34.21
C VAL A 278 -4.26 -23.63 -35.33
N LEU A 279 -5.05 -24.69 -35.14
CA LEU A 279 -6.05 -25.11 -36.12
C LEU A 279 -7.17 -24.06 -36.28
N TYR A 280 -7.61 -23.45 -35.18
CA TYR A 280 -8.60 -22.37 -35.19
C TYR A 280 -8.10 -21.15 -35.97
N PHE A 281 -6.85 -20.74 -35.76
CA PHE A 281 -6.25 -19.60 -36.46
C PHE A 281 -6.10 -19.84 -37.96
N ALA A 282 -5.66 -21.05 -38.34
CA ALA A 282 -5.53 -21.44 -39.75
C ALA A 282 -6.89 -21.43 -40.49
N LEU A 283 -7.97 -21.89 -39.83
CA LEU A 283 -9.31 -21.88 -40.40
C LEU A 283 -9.90 -20.47 -40.54
N ARG A 284 -9.56 -19.56 -39.61
CA ARG A 284 -10.04 -18.17 -39.65
C ARG A 284 -9.41 -17.35 -40.77
N LEU A 285 -8.14 -17.59 -41.09
CA LEU A 285 -7.45 -16.91 -42.19
C LEU A 285 -7.96 -17.33 -43.58
N ARG A 286 -8.54 -18.52 -43.71
CA ARG A 286 -9.06 -19.05 -44.97
C ARG A 286 -10.45 -18.51 -45.37
N ARG A 287 -11.12 -17.76 -44.49
CA ARG A 287 -12.49 -17.25 -44.69
C ARG A 287 -12.57 -15.75 -44.98
N ARG A 288 -11.51 -15.12 -45.49
CA ARG A 288 -11.66 -13.76 -46.04
C ARG A 288 -12.16 -13.86 -47.49
N PRO A 289 -13.40 -13.44 -47.80
CA PRO A 289 -13.83 -13.29 -49.18
C PRO A 289 -13.06 -12.12 -49.81
N GLU A 290 -12.66 -12.30 -51.07
CA GLU A 290 -12.17 -11.23 -51.95
C GLU A 290 -13.27 -10.20 -52.25
#